data_AF-G3B7B7-F1
#
_entry.id   AF-G3B7B7-F1
#
_cell.length_a   1.000
_cell.length_b   1.000
_cell.length_c   1.000
_cell.angle_alpha   90.00
_cell.angle_beta   90.00
_cell.angle_gamma   90.00
#
_symmetry.space_group_name_H-M   'P 1'
#
loop_
_entity.id
_entity.type
_entity.pdbx_description
1 polymer ?
#
loop_
_entity_poly.entity_id
_entity_poly.type
_entity_poly.pdbx_seq_one_letter_code
_entity_poly.pdbx_strand_id
1 'polypeptide(L)'
;MIEQILKDIHTADNQWRSAILRYFNPIGAHPSGLLGEDPLGIPNNLLPYLAQVAIGRRDKLSIFGNDYDSHDGTPIRDYIHVVDLAKGHISALNYLNKLETGEGLFREWNLGTGKGSTVFDVYHAFCKAVGRELPYEVAGRRGGDVLNLTANATRANTELKWEATLSVEDACKDLWKWTTENPFGFNIDNYKWQVFNDDKSDYSNRLHTVSFANGFKVSLANRGALLQSVVKNGTSVVCGFQDPSRYIEKSNPFFGTTVGRVANRIGGAKFELNGNTYQLAANEGANTLHGGFHGYDKQTFFGPVAKQEKNGDKVVNTFLFKYEDKDGNNGFPGDVECVIKYTVDDESVGIEFIGSHLETSPAEATVINLTNHSYFNISGTDSTDGTVVKAITNTQLEVDDSLLPTGKFVPTHTDITKPTKIGPDCAFDYCFVVNEAGSGIDTRSDELKPVLEATHPNTNIKLVAATTDPAFQLYTGTGIDTPGFKPRSGFCVENSRFVNAINVPEWRKQVIVKRGETYGSKAKYTFVDA
;
A
#
# COMPACT_ATOMS: atom_id res chain seq x y z
N MET A 1 -34.59 14.93 -16.10
CA MET A 1 -35.18 13.57 -16.18
C MET A 1 -35.02 12.81 -14.87
N ILE A 2 -33.80 12.58 -14.36
CA ILE A 2 -33.57 11.82 -13.12
C ILE A 2 -34.24 12.46 -11.89
N GLU A 3 -34.13 13.78 -11.70
CA GLU A 3 -34.79 14.44 -10.56
C GLU A 3 -36.32 14.25 -10.56
N GLN A 4 -36.94 14.24 -11.74
CA GLN A 4 -38.37 14.01 -11.87
C GLN A 4 -38.72 12.56 -11.54
N ILE A 5 -37.89 11.59 -11.97
CA ILE A 5 -38.08 10.17 -11.61
C ILE A 5 -38.04 10.00 -10.08
N LEU A 6 -37.07 10.62 -9.39
CA LEU A 6 -36.97 10.55 -7.93
C LEU A 6 -38.19 11.20 -7.24
N LYS A 7 -38.71 12.28 -7.81
CA LYS A 7 -39.94 12.93 -7.34
C LYS A 7 -41.15 12.02 -7.50
N ASP A 8 -41.27 11.38 -8.66
CA ASP A 8 -42.37 10.47 -8.98
C ASP A 8 -42.33 9.23 -8.09
N ILE A 9 -41.14 8.68 -7.81
CA ILE A 9 -40.96 7.58 -6.84
C ILE A 9 -41.44 7.99 -5.44
N HIS A 10 -40.98 9.13 -4.93
CA HIS A 10 -41.41 9.63 -3.62
C HIS A 10 -42.92 9.94 -3.58
N THR A 11 -43.51 10.36 -4.70
CA THR A 11 -44.96 10.58 -4.81
C THR A 11 -45.73 9.26 -4.77
N ALA A 12 -45.20 8.20 -5.36
CA ALA A 12 -45.81 6.87 -5.37
C ALA A 12 -45.65 6.13 -4.03
N ASP A 13 -44.51 6.30 -3.35
CA ASP A 13 -44.20 5.74 -2.04
C ASP A 13 -43.48 6.79 -1.19
N ASN A 14 -44.23 7.39 -0.26
CA ASN A 14 -43.78 8.51 0.56
C ASN A 14 -42.79 8.12 1.65
N GLN A 15 -42.39 6.85 1.75
CA GLN A 15 -41.33 6.38 2.65
C GLN A 15 -39.92 6.56 2.06
N TRP A 16 -39.82 6.81 0.75
CA TRP A 16 -38.52 7.02 0.09
C TRP A 16 -37.86 8.31 0.57
N ARG A 17 -36.57 8.20 0.90
CA ARG A 17 -35.70 9.32 1.29
C ARG A 17 -34.73 9.63 0.15
N SER A 18 -34.94 10.76 -0.51
CA SER A 18 -34.17 11.22 -1.66
C SER A 18 -33.57 12.59 -1.37
N ALA A 19 -32.23 12.64 -1.37
CA ALA A 19 -31.46 13.88 -1.38
C ALA A 19 -30.94 14.15 -2.80
N ILE A 20 -31.37 15.26 -3.40
CA ILE A 20 -30.95 15.68 -4.73
C ILE A 20 -29.90 16.78 -4.55
N LEU A 21 -28.67 16.50 -4.95
CA LEU A 21 -27.56 17.43 -4.78
C LEU A 21 -27.16 17.99 -6.15
N ARG A 22 -27.45 19.27 -6.35
CA ARG A 22 -27.12 19.99 -7.60
C ARG A 22 -25.76 20.65 -7.44
N TYR A 23 -24.76 20.07 -8.09
CA TYR A 23 -23.40 20.60 -8.06
C TYR A 23 -23.23 21.73 -9.06
N PHE A 24 -22.33 22.67 -8.74
CA PHE A 24 -21.92 23.73 -9.64
C PHE A 24 -20.67 23.31 -10.40
N ASN A 25 -19.50 23.91 -10.14
CA ASN A 25 -18.25 23.54 -10.80
C ASN A 25 -17.26 22.94 -9.79
N PRO A 26 -17.30 21.62 -9.55
CA PRO A 26 -16.33 20.95 -8.68
C PRO A 26 -14.92 21.08 -9.22
N ILE A 27 -13.99 21.48 -8.35
CA ILE A 27 -12.58 21.65 -8.66
C ILE A 27 -11.68 21.20 -7.50
N GLY A 28 -10.38 21.15 -7.75
CA GLY A 28 -9.39 20.77 -6.76
C GLY A 28 -9.10 19.28 -6.74
N ALA A 29 -8.39 18.85 -5.71
CA ALA A 29 -8.07 17.46 -5.45
C ALA A 29 -8.10 17.23 -3.93
N HIS A 30 -7.88 16.00 -3.49
CA HIS A 30 -7.67 15.78 -2.06
C HIS A 30 -6.31 16.36 -1.64
N PRO A 31 -6.19 17.08 -0.51
CA PRO A 31 -4.95 17.76 -0.09
C PRO A 31 -3.77 16.81 0.15
N SER A 32 -4.01 15.50 0.26
CA SER A 32 -2.93 14.51 0.31
C SER A 32 -2.14 14.43 -0.99
N GLY A 33 -2.73 14.80 -2.15
CA GLY A 33 -2.13 14.60 -3.46
C GLY A 33 -2.28 13.16 -4.00
N LEU A 34 -2.97 12.27 -3.27
CA LEU A 34 -3.16 10.87 -3.68
C LEU A 34 -4.37 10.64 -4.58
N LEU A 35 -5.36 11.55 -4.54
CA LEU A 35 -6.61 11.41 -5.27
C LEU A 35 -6.96 12.76 -5.90
N GLY A 36 -7.25 12.75 -7.19
CA GLY A 36 -7.73 13.89 -7.96
C GLY A 36 -8.42 13.44 -9.23
N GLU A 37 -8.83 14.40 -10.06
CA GLU A 37 -9.46 14.11 -11.34
C GLU A 37 -8.40 13.58 -12.34
N ASP A 38 -8.64 12.39 -12.88
CA ASP A 38 -7.88 11.79 -13.97
C ASP A 38 -8.78 11.62 -15.21
N PRO A 39 -8.91 12.67 -16.04
CA PRO A 39 -9.82 12.64 -17.18
C PRO A 39 -9.30 11.65 -18.25
N LEU A 40 -10.10 10.62 -18.52
CA LEU A 40 -9.85 9.62 -19.55
C LEU A 40 -10.07 10.23 -20.96
N GLY A 41 -9.11 11.02 -21.42
CA GLY A 41 -9.13 11.67 -22.74
C GLY A 41 -8.75 13.15 -22.70
N ILE A 42 -9.41 13.95 -23.53
CA ILE A 42 -9.28 15.41 -23.52
C ILE A 42 -10.25 15.96 -22.47
N PRO A 43 -9.77 16.70 -21.45
CA PRO A 43 -10.66 17.28 -20.46
C PRO A 43 -11.57 18.34 -21.09
N ASN A 44 -12.85 18.32 -20.73
CA ASN A 44 -13.79 19.38 -21.14
C ASN A 44 -13.84 20.54 -20.13
N ASN A 45 -13.40 20.28 -18.89
CA ASN A 45 -13.43 21.23 -17.78
C ASN A 45 -12.13 22.06 -17.74
N LEU A 46 -12.26 23.30 -17.26
CA LEU A 46 -11.18 24.30 -17.25
C LEU A 46 -9.91 23.82 -16.52
N LEU A 47 -10.05 23.37 -15.27
CA LEU A 47 -8.89 23.12 -14.41
C LEU A 47 -8.08 21.87 -14.79
N PRO A 48 -8.67 20.69 -15.08
CA PRO A 48 -7.88 19.55 -15.51
C PRO A 48 -7.17 19.80 -16.85
N TYR A 49 -7.77 20.62 -17.73
CA TYR A 49 -7.12 21.05 -18.95
C TYR A 49 -5.91 21.96 -18.64
N LEU A 50 -6.09 22.96 -17.77
CA LEU A 50 -5.00 23.82 -17.29
C LEU A 50 -3.87 23.02 -16.63
N ALA A 51 -4.21 22.02 -15.81
CA ALA A 51 -3.25 21.13 -15.19
C ALA A 51 -2.42 20.38 -16.25
N GLN A 52 -3.06 19.86 -17.31
CA GLN A 52 -2.34 19.23 -18.43
C GLN A 52 -1.42 20.21 -19.20
N VAL A 53 -1.82 21.47 -19.36
CA VAL A 53 -0.96 22.53 -19.94
C VAL A 53 0.25 22.79 -19.03
N ALA A 54 0.04 22.86 -17.71
CA ALA A 54 1.10 23.15 -16.74
C ALA A 54 2.23 22.09 -16.73
N ILE A 55 1.92 20.85 -17.07
CA ILE A 55 2.89 19.75 -17.19
C ILE A 55 3.27 19.41 -18.65
N GLY A 56 2.88 20.25 -19.61
CA GLY A 56 3.29 20.10 -21.01
C GLY A 56 2.60 18.97 -21.79
N ARG A 57 1.50 18.40 -21.28
CA ARG A 57 0.66 17.46 -22.05
C ARG A 57 -0.16 18.15 -23.13
N ARG A 58 -0.27 19.48 -23.07
CA ARG A 58 -1.01 20.35 -24.00
C ARG A 58 -0.24 21.66 -24.20
N ASP A 59 -0.36 22.22 -25.41
CA ASP A 59 0.38 23.43 -25.78
C ASP A 59 -0.17 24.70 -25.11
N LYS A 60 -1.50 24.83 -25.01
CA LYS A 60 -2.19 26.01 -24.48
C LYS A 60 -3.65 25.71 -24.11
N LEU A 61 -4.21 26.54 -23.23
CA LEU A 61 -5.65 26.58 -22.92
C LEU A 61 -6.42 27.42 -23.94
N SER A 62 -7.60 26.99 -24.37
CA SER A 62 -8.55 27.85 -25.08
C SER A 62 -9.59 28.41 -24.10
N ILE A 63 -9.62 29.73 -23.92
CA ILE A 63 -10.60 30.48 -23.12
C ILE A 63 -11.71 30.95 -24.05
N PHE A 64 -12.96 30.58 -23.76
CA PHE A 64 -14.08 30.82 -24.68
C PHE A 64 -14.90 32.04 -24.26
N GLY A 65 -14.87 33.07 -25.10
CA GLY A 65 -15.56 34.35 -24.93
C GLY A 65 -14.83 35.30 -23.98
N ASN A 66 -14.72 36.56 -24.39
CA ASN A 66 -14.10 37.67 -23.66
C ASN A 66 -14.95 38.95 -23.74
N ASP A 67 -16.22 38.80 -24.07
CA ASP A 67 -17.18 39.87 -24.35
C ASP A 67 -18.48 39.72 -23.53
N TYR A 68 -18.44 38.90 -22.47
CA TYR A 68 -19.51 38.80 -21.49
C TYR A 68 -19.59 40.06 -20.60
N ASP A 69 -20.76 40.35 -20.04
CA ASP A 69 -20.96 41.44 -19.07
C ASP A 69 -20.48 41.01 -17.66
N SER A 70 -19.19 40.70 -17.57
CA SER A 70 -18.44 40.38 -16.35
C SER A 70 -17.23 41.30 -16.24
N HIS A 71 -16.51 41.30 -15.12
CA HIS A 71 -15.42 42.27 -14.90
C HIS A 71 -14.21 42.10 -15.84
N ASP A 72 -14.06 40.94 -16.47
CA ASP A 72 -12.96 40.63 -17.39
C ASP A 72 -13.43 40.04 -18.74
N GLY A 73 -14.74 40.07 -18.98
CA GLY A 73 -15.33 39.59 -20.22
C GLY A 73 -15.52 38.07 -20.31
N THR A 74 -15.12 37.27 -19.32
CA THR A 74 -15.30 35.80 -19.33
C THR A 74 -16.50 35.34 -18.49
N PRO A 75 -17.10 34.15 -18.76
CA PRO A 75 -18.24 33.65 -18.01
C PRO A 75 -17.95 33.45 -16.51
N ILE A 76 -18.97 33.67 -15.67
CA ILE A 76 -18.94 33.49 -14.22
C ILE A 76 -19.49 32.10 -13.85
N ARG A 77 -18.76 31.36 -13.03
CA ARG A 77 -19.15 30.05 -12.48
C ARG A 77 -18.87 30.01 -10.97
N ASP A 78 -19.61 29.18 -10.24
CA ASP A 78 -19.34 28.89 -8.83
C ASP A 78 -18.45 27.65 -8.71
N TYR A 79 -17.17 27.90 -8.43
CA TYR A 79 -16.15 26.88 -8.32
C TYR A 79 -16.05 26.38 -6.87
N ILE A 80 -16.48 25.15 -6.65
CA ILE A 80 -16.52 24.51 -5.34
C ILE A 80 -15.40 23.49 -5.19
N HIS A 81 -14.69 23.52 -4.07
CA HIS A 81 -13.67 22.52 -3.76
C HIS A 81 -14.29 21.11 -3.61
N VAL A 82 -13.71 20.10 -4.26
CA VAL A 82 -14.23 18.73 -4.29
C VAL A 82 -14.35 18.10 -2.90
N VAL A 83 -13.45 18.44 -1.97
CA VAL A 83 -13.55 18.02 -0.56
C VAL A 83 -14.76 18.63 0.14
N ASP A 84 -15.08 19.90 -0.09
CA ASP A 84 -16.29 20.50 0.50
C ASP A 84 -17.54 19.91 -0.11
N LEU A 85 -17.53 19.66 -1.42
CA LEU A 85 -18.59 18.92 -2.10
C LEU A 85 -18.82 17.54 -1.47
N ALA A 86 -17.75 16.78 -1.22
CA ALA A 86 -17.82 15.47 -0.55
C ALA A 86 -18.40 15.58 0.87
N LYS A 87 -17.98 16.58 1.66
CA LYS A 87 -18.58 16.86 2.98
C LYS A 87 -20.07 17.19 2.88
N GLY A 88 -20.49 17.87 1.80
CA GLY A 88 -21.91 18.16 1.53
C GLY A 88 -22.75 16.89 1.38
N HIS A 89 -22.18 15.83 0.79
CA HIS A 89 -22.83 14.51 0.72
C HIS A 89 -22.99 13.89 2.10
N ILE A 90 -21.97 13.98 2.96
CA ILE A 90 -22.04 13.47 4.33
C ILE A 90 -23.13 14.22 5.13
N SER A 91 -23.22 15.55 4.98
CA SER A 91 -24.28 16.33 5.61
C SER A 91 -25.67 15.96 5.11
N ALA A 92 -25.84 15.72 3.81
CA ALA A 92 -27.10 15.23 3.25
C ALA A 92 -27.47 13.84 3.79
N LEU A 93 -26.52 12.91 3.84
CA LEU A 93 -26.75 11.57 4.40
C LEU A 93 -27.13 11.64 5.89
N ASN A 94 -26.44 12.46 6.67
CA ASN A 94 -26.76 12.70 8.07
C ASN A 94 -28.14 13.34 8.25
N TYR A 95 -28.57 14.19 7.33
CA TYR A 95 -29.93 14.75 7.32
C TYR A 95 -30.96 13.64 7.11
N LEU A 96 -30.77 12.79 6.09
CA LEU A 96 -31.68 11.68 5.81
C LEU A 96 -31.75 10.65 6.95
N ASN A 97 -30.63 10.42 7.66
CA ASN A 97 -30.57 9.48 8.78
C ASN A 97 -31.31 9.98 10.04
N LYS A 98 -31.58 11.29 10.15
CA LYS A 98 -32.33 11.87 11.27
C LYS A 98 -33.85 11.76 11.11
N LEU A 99 -34.34 11.44 9.92
CA LEU A 99 -35.77 11.24 9.67
C LEU A 99 -36.27 9.98 10.40
N GLU A 100 -37.49 10.05 10.92
CA GLU A 100 -38.11 8.96 11.69
C GLU A 100 -38.41 7.75 10.80
N THR A 101 -38.42 6.54 11.35
CA THR A 101 -38.75 5.32 10.59
C THR A 101 -40.14 5.47 9.95
N GLY A 102 -40.22 5.28 8.63
CA GLY A 102 -41.45 5.48 7.84
C GLY A 102 -41.64 6.92 7.32
N GLU A 103 -40.82 7.88 7.76
CA GLU A 103 -40.76 9.22 7.18
C GLU A 103 -39.85 9.22 5.93
N GLY A 104 -40.42 9.54 4.78
CA GLY A 104 -39.66 9.82 3.56
C GLY A 104 -39.48 11.31 3.28
N LEU A 105 -38.66 11.61 2.28
CA LEU A 105 -38.34 12.97 1.87
C LEU A 105 -38.00 12.99 0.39
N PHE A 106 -38.48 14.01 -0.31
CA PHE A 106 -37.89 14.46 -1.57
C PHE A 106 -37.40 15.89 -1.39
N ARG A 107 -36.08 16.10 -1.45
CA ARG A 107 -35.51 17.44 -1.23
C ARG A 107 -34.24 17.66 -2.03
N GLU A 108 -34.19 18.83 -2.67
CA GLU A 108 -33.05 19.29 -3.45
C GLU A 108 -32.27 20.42 -2.78
N TRP A 109 -30.94 20.37 -2.91
CA TRP A 109 -30.01 21.37 -2.41
C TRP A 109 -28.96 21.70 -3.48
N ASN A 110 -28.67 22.99 -3.63
CA ASN A 110 -27.52 23.46 -4.39
C ASN A 110 -26.26 23.32 -3.52
N LEU A 111 -25.26 22.61 -4.02
CA LEU A 111 -23.93 22.54 -3.40
C LEU A 111 -22.98 23.41 -4.21
N GLY A 112 -22.77 24.64 -3.71
CA GLY A 112 -21.87 25.65 -4.26
C GLY A 112 -21.39 26.58 -3.15
N THR A 113 -20.44 27.44 -3.47
CA THR A 113 -19.88 28.42 -2.53
C THR A 113 -20.77 29.66 -2.38
N GLY A 114 -21.67 29.90 -3.34
CA GLY A 114 -22.42 31.15 -3.45
C GLY A 114 -21.60 32.33 -3.96
N LYS A 115 -20.35 32.09 -4.36
CA LYS A 115 -19.44 33.09 -4.92
C LYS A 115 -19.15 32.74 -6.37
N GLY A 116 -19.42 33.68 -7.27
CA GLY A 116 -19.06 33.56 -8.67
C GLY A 116 -17.63 34.00 -8.89
N SER A 117 -16.86 33.25 -9.68
CA SER A 117 -15.56 33.64 -10.21
C SER A 117 -15.57 33.53 -11.72
N THR A 118 -14.86 34.43 -12.38
CA THR A 118 -14.68 34.38 -13.83
C THR A 118 -13.66 33.31 -14.23
N VAL A 119 -13.56 33.02 -15.53
CA VAL A 119 -12.55 32.09 -16.04
C VAL A 119 -11.14 32.64 -15.81
N PHE A 120 -10.93 33.95 -15.96
CA PHE A 120 -9.63 34.56 -15.70
C PHE A 120 -9.27 34.59 -14.20
N ASP A 121 -10.22 34.80 -13.28
CA ASP A 121 -9.96 34.69 -11.84
C ASP A 121 -9.33 33.33 -11.51
N VAL A 122 -9.93 32.26 -12.03
CA VAL A 122 -9.45 30.88 -11.80
C VAL A 122 -8.14 30.61 -12.53
N TYR A 123 -7.97 31.10 -13.76
CA TYR A 123 -6.71 31.00 -14.49
C TYR A 123 -5.56 31.64 -13.70
N HIS A 124 -5.75 32.84 -13.16
CA HIS A 124 -4.73 33.54 -12.38
C HIS A 124 -4.46 32.85 -11.04
N ALA A 125 -5.51 32.36 -10.36
CA ALA A 125 -5.35 31.55 -9.14
C ALA A 125 -4.53 30.28 -9.40
N PHE A 126 -4.76 29.60 -10.53
CA PHE A 126 -4.00 28.42 -10.90
C PHE A 126 -2.56 28.75 -11.31
N CYS A 127 -2.33 29.80 -12.10
CA CYS A 127 -0.98 30.28 -12.42
C CYS A 127 -0.18 30.63 -11.16
N LYS A 128 -0.83 31.23 -10.16
CA LYS A 128 -0.24 31.50 -8.84
C LYS A 128 0.13 30.21 -8.11
N ALA A 129 -0.71 29.18 -8.16
CA ALA A 129 -0.40 27.88 -7.54
C ALA A 129 0.78 27.16 -8.25
N VAL A 130 0.85 27.25 -9.58
CA VAL A 130 1.95 26.69 -10.38
C VAL A 130 3.24 27.51 -10.21
N GLY A 131 3.13 28.81 -9.93
CA GLY A 131 4.26 29.74 -9.79
C GLY A 131 4.74 30.35 -11.11
N ARG A 132 3.96 30.24 -12.19
CA ARG A 132 4.24 30.85 -13.51
C ARG A 132 2.98 31.00 -14.34
N GLU A 133 3.02 31.92 -15.30
CA GLU A 133 1.97 32.07 -16.32
C GLU A 133 1.90 30.85 -17.24
N LEU A 134 0.69 30.52 -17.69
CA LEU A 134 0.41 29.39 -18.58
C LEU A 134 -0.09 29.89 -19.94
N PRO A 135 0.31 29.27 -21.05
CA PRO A 135 -0.14 29.71 -22.36
C PRO A 135 -1.65 29.53 -22.52
N TYR A 136 -2.32 30.57 -23.02
CA TYR A 136 -3.73 30.53 -23.39
C TYR A 136 -3.99 31.25 -24.72
N GLU A 137 -5.15 31.00 -25.31
CA GLU A 137 -5.73 31.79 -26.39
C GLU A 137 -7.21 32.09 -26.10
N VAL A 138 -7.70 33.21 -26.60
CA VAL A 138 -9.13 33.54 -26.54
C VAL A 138 -9.80 33.07 -27.83
N ALA A 139 -10.84 32.24 -27.68
CA ALA A 139 -11.71 31.77 -28.74
C ALA A 139 -13.11 32.42 -28.62
N GLY A 140 -13.93 32.30 -29.66
CA GLY A 140 -15.32 32.77 -29.64
C GLY A 140 -16.16 32.08 -28.55
N ARG A 141 -17.33 32.64 -28.23
CA ARG A 141 -18.25 32.04 -27.25
C ARG A 141 -18.66 30.61 -27.66
N ARG A 142 -18.79 29.72 -26.68
CA ARG A 142 -19.41 28.41 -26.90
C ARG A 142 -20.93 28.55 -26.89
N GLY A 143 -21.60 27.91 -27.84
CA GLY A 143 -23.06 27.88 -27.87
C GLY A 143 -23.61 27.24 -26.59
N GLY A 144 -24.54 27.93 -25.93
CA GLY A 144 -25.16 27.46 -24.68
C GLY A 144 -24.49 27.94 -23.38
N ASP A 145 -23.35 28.64 -23.45
CA ASP A 145 -22.75 29.24 -22.26
C ASP A 145 -23.62 30.40 -21.73
N VAL A 146 -23.96 30.33 -20.44
CA VAL A 146 -24.63 31.41 -19.72
C VAL A 146 -23.59 32.36 -19.11
N LEU A 147 -23.99 33.64 -18.95
CA LEU A 147 -23.14 34.66 -18.32
C LEU A 147 -22.73 34.25 -16.90
N ASN A 148 -23.71 33.93 -16.05
CA ASN A 148 -23.47 33.67 -14.64
C ASN A 148 -24.23 32.43 -14.17
N LEU A 149 -23.49 31.48 -13.61
CA LEU A 149 -24.01 30.28 -12.98
C LEU A 149 -23.46 30.18 -11.55
N THR A 150 -23.98 31.04 -10.67
CA THR A 150 -23.61 31.07 -9.24
C THR A 150 -24.70 30.45 -8.38
N ALA A 151 -24.33 29.64 -7.39
CA ALA A 151 -25.30 28.98 -6.55
C ALA A 151 -25.99 29.96 -5.61
N ASN A 152 -27.30 29.78 -5.41
CA ASN A 152 -27.90 30.16 -4.14
C ASN A 152 -27.80 28.96 -3.19
N ALA A 153 -26.84 29.02 -2.26
CA ALA A 153 -26.54 27.95 -1.31
C ALA A 153 -27.35 28.04 0.01
N THR A 154 -28.21 29.06 0.19
CA THR A 154 -28.90 29.35 1.46
C THR A 154 -29.64 28.15 2.03
N ARG A 155 -30.28 27.34 1.17
CA ARG A 155 -31.00 26.14 1.61
C ARG A 155 -30.07 25.09 2.20
N ALA A 156 -28.94 24.81 1.55
CA ALA A 156 -27.96 23.83 2.05
C ALA A 156 -27.36 24.30 3.38
N ASN A 157 -26.97 25.57 3.46
CA ASN A 157 -26.41 26.18 4.67
C ASN A 157 -27.39 26.11 5.85
N THR A 158 -28.68 26.29 5.58
CA THR A 158 -29.71 26.32 6.63
C THR A 158 -30.17 24.93 7.05
N GLU A 159 -30.49 24.05 6.10
CA GLU A 159 -31.10 22.74 6.37
C GLU A 159 -30.05 21.66 6.67
N LEU A 160 -29.01 21.57 5.83
CA LEU A 160 -27.95 20.58 5.98
C LEU A 160 -26.87 20.99 7.00
N LYS A 161 -26.89 22.26 7.45
CA LYS A 161 -25.84 22.85 8.30
C LYS A 161 -24.44 22.66 7.68
N TRP A 162 -24.36 22.83 6.36
CA TRP A 162 -23.16 22.69 5.57
C TRP A 162 -22.90 23.94 4.75
N GLU A 163 -21.66 24.40 4.71
CA GLU A 163 -21.21 25.53 3.89
C GLU A 163 -19.83 25.20 3.33
N ALA A 164 -19.53 25.63 2.10
CA ALA A 164 -18.19 25.50 1.54
C ALA A 164 -17.22 26.47 2.24
N THR A 165 -16.06 25.96 2.67
CA THR A 165 -15.07 26.70 3.46
C THR A 165 -13.74 26.90 2.74
N LEU A 166 -13.46 26.09 1.71
CA LEU A 166 -12.24 26.13 0.93
C LEU A 166 -12.39 27.08 -0.25
N SER A 167 -11.32 27.83 -0.52
CA SER A 167 -11.26 28.83 -1.58
C SER A 167 -10.90 28.23 -2.95
N VAL A 168 -11.01 29.05 -4.00
CA VAL A 168 -10.49 28.71 -5.34
C VAL A 168 -8.97 28.52 -5.29
N GLU A 169 -8.26 29.32 -4.47
CA GLU A 169 -6.82 29.19 -4.26
C GLU A 169 -6.45 27.86 -3.61
N ASP A 170 -7.21 27.41 -2.60
CA ASP A 170 -7.02 26.10 -1.98
C ASP A 170 -7.21 24.98 -3.01
N ALA A 171 -8.28 25.07 -3.82
CA ALA A 171 -8.55 24.10 -4.87
C ALA A 171 -7.42 24.08 -5.91
N CYS A 172 -6.91 25.23 -6.32
CA CYS A 172 -5.79 25.31 -7.26
C CYS A 172 -4.50 24.72 -6.68
N LYS A 173 -4.21 24.97 -5.41
CA LYS A 173 -3.05 24.41 -4.69
C LYS A 173 -3.15 22.89 -4.59
N ASP A 174 -4.29 22.37 -4.15
CA ASP A 174 -4.51 20.94 -3.98
C ASP A 174 -4.51 20.21 -5.32
N LEU A 175 -5.12 20.79 -6.36
CA LEU A 175 -5.02 20.28 -7.72
C LEU A 175 -3.58 20.28 -8.23
N TRP A 176 -2.82 21.34 -7.99
CA TRP A 176 -1.43 21.42 -8.43
C TRP A 176 -0.59 20.34 -7.75
N LYS A 177 -0.78 20.12 -6.44
CA LYS A 177 -0.14 19.02 -5.71
C LYS A 177 -0.45 17.66 -6.33
N TRP A 178 -1.72 17.34 -6.55
CA TRP A 178 -2.14 16.12 -7.26
C TRP A 178 -1.46 16.00 -8.63
N THR A 179 -1.45 17.09 -9.40
CA THR A 179 -0.89 17.13 -10.77
C THR A 179 0.62 16.89 -10.76
N THR A 180 1.36 17.47 -9.81
CA THR A 180 2.81 17.26 -9.70
C THR A 180 3.17 15.87 -9.21
N GLU A 181 2.35 15.28 -8.32
CA GLU A 181 2.58 13.93 -7.82
C GLU A 181 2.13 12.85 -8.80
N ASN A 182 1.19 13.17 -9.71
CA ASN A 182 0.55 12.24 -10.64
C ASN A 182 0.37 12.89 -12.03
N PRO A 183 1.45 13.28 -12.74
CA PRO A 183 1.36 14.03 -13.99
C PRO A 183 0.59 13.30 -15.10
N PHE A 184 0.63 11.97 -15.09
CA PHE A 184 -0.09 11.12 -16.03
C PHE A 184 -1.32 10.45 -15.40
N GLY A 185 -1.84 11.04 -14.32
CA GLY A 185 -2.94 10.46 -13.56
C GLY A 185 -2.52 9.16 -12.89
N PHE A 186 -3.40 8.16 -12.89
CA PHE A 186 -3.12 6.85 -12.31
C PHE A 186 -2.37 5.90 -13.27
N ASN A 187 -2.12 6.33 -14.51
CA ASN A 187 -1.38 5.52 -15.47
C ASN A 187 0.12 5.55 -15.17
N ILE A 188 0.71 4.36 -15.02
CA ILE A 188 2.13 4.18 -14.76
C ILE A 188 2.71 3.36 -15.91
N ASP A 189 3.77 3.88 -16.53
CA ASP A 189 4.48 3.15 -17.58
C ASP A 189 4.98 1.82 -17.03
N ASN A 190 4.97 0.76 -17.84
CA ASN A 190 5.48 -0.57 -17.46
C ASN A 190 4.70 -1.34 -16.37
N TYR A 191 3.65 -0.75 -15.81
CA TYR A 191 2.79 -1.36 -14.79
C TYR A 191 1.44 -1.81 -15.37
N LYS A 192 0.98 -2.99 -14.97
CA LYS A 192 -0.38 -3.50 -15.24
C LYS A 192 -0.92 -4.22 -14.02
N TRP A 193 -2.25 -4.29 -13.92
CA TRP A 193 -2.91 -5.13 -12.93
C TRP A 193 -4.01 -5.97 -13.58
N GLN A 194 -4.36 -7.08 -12.92
CA GLN A 194 -5.50 -7.93 -13.26
C GLN A 194 -6.14 -8.50 -12.01
N VAL A 195 -7.43 -8.86 -12.06
CA VAL A 195 -8.10 -9.52 -10.93
C VAL A 195 -7.47 -10.88 -10.66
N PHE A 196 -7.09 -11.11 -9.40
CA PHE A 196 -6.39 -12.30 -8.93
C PHE A 196 -7.24 -13.06 -7.92
N ASN A 197 -8.50 -13.29 -8.29
CA ASN A 197 -9.48 -14.06 -7.56
C ASN A 197 -10.26 -14.95 -8.54
N ASP A 198 -11.03 -15.89 -7.99
CA ASP A 198 -11.97 -16.71 -8.77
C ASP A 198 -13.11 -15.86 -9.33
N ASP A 199 -13.66 -14.96 -8.50
CA ASP A 199 -14.63 -13.94 -8.94
C ASP A 199 -13.89 -12.78 -9.63
N LYS A 200 -14.11 -12.63 -10.95
CA LYS A 200 -13.49 -11.57 -11.77
C LYS A 200 -14.11 -10.18 -11.55
N SER A 201 -15.21 -10.08 -10.82
CA SER A 201 -15.80 -8.80 -10.40
C SER A 201 -15.26 -8.30 -9.06
N ASP A 202 -14.55 -9.15 -8.31
CA ASP A 202 -13.94 -8.78 -7.04
C ASP A 202 -12.54 -8.20 -7.23
N TYR A 203 -12.45 -6.87 -7.19
CA TYR A 203 -11.20 -6.11 -7.29
C TYR A 203 -10.41 -6.04 -5.98
N SER A 204 -10.87 -6.67 -4.89
CA SER A 204 -10.21 -6.61 -3.58
C SER A 204 -8.83 -7.28 -3.59
N ASN A 205 -8.64 -8.29 -4.44
CA ASN A 205 -7.35 -8.93 -4.64
C ASN A 205 -6.98 -9.02 -6.12
N ARG A 206 -5.91 -8.32 -6.45
CA ARG A 206 -5.39 -8.13 -7.81
C ARG A 206 -3.92 -8.50 -7.84
N LEU A 207 -3.45 -8.87 -9.03
CA LEU A 207 -2.05 -9.11 -9.31
C LEU A 207 -1.48 -7.88 -10.00
N HIS A 208 -0.55 -7.20 -9.35
CA HIS A 208 0.12 -5.97 -9.73
C HIS A 208 1.49 -6.29 -10.31
N THR A 209 1.71 -5.98 -11.59
CA THR A 209 2.88 -6.45 -12.31
C THR A 209 3.62 -5.29 -12.96
N VAL A 210 4.92 -5.18 -12.70
CA VAL A 210 5.85 -4.29 -13.41
C VAL A 210 6.77 -5.10 -14.29
N SER A 211 7.05 -4.61 -15.50
CA SER A 211 7.88 -5.31 -16.50
C SER A 211 8.91 -4.35 -17.11
N PHE A 212 10.19 -4.61 -16.85
CA PHE A 212 11.30 -3.79 -17.33
C PHE A 212 11.82 -4.28 -18.68
N ALA A 213 12.46 -3.38 -19.43
CA ALA A 213 12.95 -3.66 -20.78
C ALA A 213 14.05 -4.75 -20.81
N ASN A 214 14.80 -4.91 -19.72
CA ASN A 214 15.82 -5.95 -19.55
C ASN A 214 15.23 -7.34 -19.25
N GLY A 215 13.90 -7.49 -19.26
CA GLY A 215 13.21 -8.75 -18.97
C GLY A 215 13.00 -9.03 -17.48
N PHE A 216 13.42 -8.12 -16.58
CA PHE A 216 13.07 -8.21 -15.17
C PHE A 216 11.58 -7.92 -14.98
N LYS A 217 10.88 -8.77 -14.24
CA LYS A 217 9.44 -8.63 -14.00
C LYS A 217 9.12 -9.01 -12.57
N VAL A 218 8.26 -8.22 -11.93
CA VAL A 218 7.84 -8.46 -10.55
C VAL A 218 6.33 -8.38 -10.49
N SER A 219 5.72 -9.36 -9.81
CA SER A 219 4.28 -9.42 -9.56
C SER A 219 4.00 -9.46 -8.05
N LEU A 220 3.11 -8.60 -7.59
CA LEU A 220 2.68 -8.44 -6.20
C LEU A 220 1.16 -8.66 -6.10
N ALA A 221 0.64 -9.15 -4.99
CA ALA A 221 -0.82 -9.25 -4.80
C ALA A 221 -1.30 -8.66 -3.47
N ASN A 222 -2.57 -8.26 -3.41
CA ASN A 222 -3.18 -7.73 -2.18
C ASN A 222 -3.21 -8.76 -1.05
N ARG A 223 -3.52 -10.02 -1.36
CA ARG A 223 -3.49 -11.10 -0.38
C ARG A 223 -2.09 -11.20 0.21
N GLY A 224 -1.99 -11.11 1.53
CA GLY A 224 -0.75 -11.12 2.29
C GLY A 224 0.28 -10.08 1.86
N ALA A 225 -0.12 -9.05 1.11
CA ALA A 225 0.80 -8.16 0.38
C ALA A 225 1.93 -8.95 -0.31
N LEU A 226 1.61 -10.09 -0.94
CA LEU A 226 2.60 -11.12 -1.27
C LEU A 226 3.44 -10.78 -2.51
N LEU A 227 4.72 -11.15 -2.49
CA LEU A 227 5.62 -11.18 -3.64
C LEU A 227 5.37 -12.46 -4.44
N GLN A 228 4.54 -12.37 -5.47
CA GLN A 228 3.98 -13.54 -6.17
C GLN A 228 4.97 -14.15 -7.16
N SER A 229 5.68 -13.29 -7.89
CA SER A 229 6.65 -13.70 -8.88
C SER A 229 7.73 -12.65 -9.04
N VAL A 230 8.95 -13.12 -9.27
CA VAL A 230 10.09 -12.35 -9.74
C VAL A 230 10.68 -13.16 -10.89
N VAL A 231 10.83 -12.54 -12.05
CA VAL A 231 11.42 -13.18 -13.24
C VAL A 231 12.66 -12.41 -13.64
N LYS A 232 13.78 -13.12 -13.81
CA LYS A 232 15.05 -12.59 -14.33
C LYS A 232 15.52 -13.49 -15.46
N ASN A 233 15.83 -12.90 -16.61
CA ASN A 233 16.30 -13.62 -17.82
C ASN A 233 15.38 -14.80 -18.22
N GLY A 234 14.06 -14.65 -18.04
CA GLY A 234 13.06 -15.69 -18.34
C GLY A 234 12.85 -16.75 -17.24
N THR A 235 13.65 -16.75 -16.18
CA THR A 235 13.55 -17.69 -15.05
C THR A 235 12.77 -17.06 -13.90
N SER A 236 11.73 -17.74 -13.40
CA SER A 236 11.09 -17.35 -12.13
C SER A 236 12.02 -17.70 -10.98
N VAL A 237 12.42 -16.68 -10.20
CA VAL A 237 13.42 -16.83 -9.12
C VAL A 237 12.79 -16.92 -7.73
N VAL A 238 11.46 -16.98 -7.65
CA VAL A 238 10.70 -17.26 -6.42
C VAL A 238 9.64 -18.35 -6.68
N CYS A 239 9.33 -19.13 -5.65
CA CYS A 239 8.19 -20.04 -5.64
C CYS A 239 6.90 -19.25 -5.42
N GLY A 240 5.84 -19.66 -6.11
CA GLY A 240 4.52 -19.05 -6.02
C GLY A 240 3.51 -19.77 -6.91
N PHE A 241 2.24 -19.54 -6.65
CA PHE A 241 1.14 -20.13 -7.42
C PHE A 241 0.60 -19.15 -8.44
N GLN A 242 0.21 -19.65 -9.61
CA GLN A 242 -0.54 -18.86 -10.60
C GLN A 242 -2.05 -18.81 -10.27
N ASP A 243 -2.53 -19.79 -9.51
CA ASP A 243 -3.92 -19.86 -9.05
C ASP A 243 -4.03 -19.24 -7.65
N PRO A 244 -4.84 -18.17 -7.46
CA PRO A 244 -5.00 -17.51 -6.17
C PRO A 244 -5.58 -18.42 -5.08
N SER A 245 -6.39 -19.42 -5.43
CA SER A 245 -7.00 -20.35 -4.47
C SER A 245 -5.96 -21.21 -3.75
N ARG A 246 -4.77 -21.38 -4.34
CA ARG A 246 -3.66 -22.12 -3.72
C ARG A 246 -3.07 -21.39 -2.52
N TYR A 247 -3.17 -20.06 -2.49
CA TYR A 247 -2.70 -19.24 -1.37
C TYR A 247 -3.64 -19.25 -0.16
N ILE A 248 -4.84 -19.84 -0.25
CA ILE A 248 -5.74 -20.06 0.89
C ILE A 248 -5.63 -21.49 1.47
N GLU A 249 -4.94 -22.40 0.77
CA GLU A 249 -4.76 -23.78 1.23
C GLU A 249 -3.89 -23.85 2.48
N LYS A 250 -4.22 -24.77 3.39
CA LYS A 250 -3.41 -25.03 4.59
C LYS A 250 -2.00 -25.55 4.27
N SER A 251 -1.82 -26.14 3.08
CA SER A 251 -0.54 -26.64 2.58
C SER A 251 0.40 -25.52 2.12
N ASN A 252 -0.10 -24.31 1.86
CA ASN A 252 0.75 -23.19 1.45
C ASN A 252 1.71 -22.82 2.59
N PRO A 253 3.04 -22.98 2.41
CA PRO A 253 4.00 -22.75 3.47
C PRO A 253 4.42 -21.27 3.50
N PHE A 254 3.45 -20.35 3.40
CA PHE A 254 3.62 -18.89 3.41
C PHE A 254 4.28 -18.27 2.16
N PHE A 255 4.19 -18.91 0.98
CA PHE A 255 4.89 -18.46 -0.24
C PHE A 255 4.74 -16.95 -0.53
N GLY A 256 5.85 -16.22 -0.39
CA GLY A 256 5.97 -14.81 -0.77
C GLY A 256 5.18 -13.84 0.10
N THR A 257 4.43 -14.32 1.09
CA THR A 257 3.55 -13.48 1.91
C THR A 257 4.31 -12.66 2.94
N THR A 258 3.73 -11.53 3.34
CA THR A 258 4.08 -10.85 4.59
C THR A 258 3.63 -11.70 5.77
N VAL A 259 4.55 -11.95 6.69
CA VAL A 259 4.28 -12.61 7.97
C VAL A 259 4.12 -11.55 9.06
N GLY A 260 3.08 -11.71 9.87
CA GLY A 260 2.80 -10.85 11.02
C GLY A 260 1.60 -11.36 11.82
N ARG A 261 1.32 -10.82 13.02
CA ARG A 261 1.99 -9.65 13.62
C ARG A 261 3.41 -9.92 14.13
N VAL A 262 3.71 -11.18 14.50
CA VAL A 262 5.05 -11.62 14.94
C VAL A 262 5.49 -12.84 14.12
N ALA A 263 6.59 -12.70 13.40
CA ALA A 263 7.25 -13.75 12.66
C ALA A 263 7.96 -14.75 13.56
N ASN A 264 8.08 -15.99 13.08
CA ASN A 264 8.61 -17.14 13.80
C ASN A 264 7.80 -17.44 15.08
N ARG A 265 8.42 -18.14 16.05
CA ARG A 265 7.74 -18.73 17.20
C ARG A 265 7.65 -17.78 18.40
N ILE A 266 6.51 -17.84 19.09
CA ILE A 266 6.32 -17.37 20.47
C ILE A 266 6.05 -18.62 21.34
N GLY A 267 6.95 -18.85 22.29
CA GLY A 267 6.95 -20.01 23.16
C GLY A 267 5.71 -20.10 24.06
N GLY A 268 5.11 -21.28 24.14
CA GLY A 268 3.91 -21.52 24.95
C GLY A 268 2.67 -20.75 24.47
N ALA A 269 2.73 -20.18 23.26
CA ALA A 269 1.70 -19.33 22.68
C ALA A 269 1.26 -18.20 23.63
N LYS A 270 2.18 -17.62 24.40
CA LYS A 270 1.85 -16.56 25.36
C LYS A 270 3.03 -15.64 25.61
N PHE A 271 2.74 -14.45 26.12
CA PHE A 271 3.74 -13.53 26.63
C PHE A 271 3.17 -12.60 27.70
N GLU A 272 4.05 -11.93 28.43
CA GLU A 272 3.68 -10.88 29.37
C GLU A 272 4.04 -9.49 28.83
N LEU A 273 3.10 -8.55 28.95
CA LEU A 273 3.29 -7.15 28.55
C LEU A 273 2.51 -6.24 29.50
N ASN A 274 3.19 -5.23 30.05
CA ASN A 274 2.63 -4.27 31.01
C ASN A 274 1.87 -4.93 32.19
N GLY A 275 2.39 -6.05 32.70
CA GLY A 275 1.78 -6.77 33.83
C GLY A 275 0.59 -7.67 33.47
N ASN A 276 0.19 -7.71 32.19
CA ASN A 276 -0.85 -8.61 31.70
C ASN A 276 -0.24 -9.81 30.98
N THR A 277 -0.86 -10.98 31.11
CA THR A 277 -0.55 -12.16 30.31
C THR A 277 -1.47 -12.21 29.10
N TYR A 278 -0.89 -12.29 27.90
CA TYR A 278 -1.63 -12.47 26.65
C TYR A 278 -1.49 -13.90 26.17
N GLN A 279 -2.62 -14.58 26.01
CA GLN A 279 -2.69 -15.91 25.43
C GLN A 279 -3.00 -15.80 23.94
N LEU A 280 -2.14 -16.41 23.13
CA LEU A 280 -2.22 -16.45 21.68
C LEU A 280 -2.74 -17.81 21.19
N ALA A 281 -3.07 -17.85 19.91
CA ALA A 281 -3.41 -19.08 19.22
C ALA A 281 -2.19 -19.99 19.01
N ALA A 282 -2.20 -21.20 19.58
CA ALA A 282 -1.16 -22.20 19.36
C ALA A 282 -1.43 -22.98 18.06
N ASN A 283 -0.81 -22.57 16.96
CA ASN A 283 -0.94 -23.20 15.65
C ASN A 283 0.20 -24.16 15.30
N GLU A 284 1.21 -24.28 16.17
CA GLU A 284 2.31 -25.23 16.02
C GLU A 284 2.66 -25.84 17.39
N GLY A 285 2.13 -27.03 17.68
CA GLY A 285 2.32 -27.68 18.97
C GLY A 285 1.83 -26.79 20.12
N ALA A 286 2.72 -26.46 21.06
CA ALA A 286 2.44 -25.54 22.16
C ALA A 286 2.73 -24.06 21.85
N ASN A 287 3.23 -23.75 20.65
CA ASN A 287 3.75 -22.43 20.28
C ASN A 287 2.82 -21.72 19.28
N THR A 288 2.93 -20.40 19.22
CA THR A 288 2.37 -19.61 18.12
C THR A 288 3.45 -19.39 17.08
N LEU A 289 3.22 -19.82 15.84
CA LEU A 289 4.11 -19.64 14.70
C LEU A 289 3.51 -18.61 13.72
N HIS A 290 4.33 -17.65 13.27
CA HIS A 290 4.02 -16.72 12.17
C HIS A 290 2.68 -15.96 12.36
N GLY A 291 2.42 -15.50 13.59
CA GLY A 291 1.23 -14.71 13.90
C GLY A 291 -0.08 -15.50 14.08
N GLY A 292 -0.05 -16.84 14.04
CA GLY A 292 -1.19 -17.69 14.38
C GLY A 292 -2.13 -18.01 13.20
N PHE A 293 -3.36 -18.44 13.52
CA PHE A 293 -4.33 -18.90 12.52
C PHE A 293 -4.87 -17.78 11.62
N HIS A 294 -4.83 -16.53 12.07
CA HIS A 294 -5.25 -15.34 11.30
C HIS A 294 -4.08 -14.36 11.06
N GLY A 295 -2.87 -14.90 10.87
CA GLY A 295 -1.68 -14.15 10.51
C GLY A 295 -1.82 -13.34 9.20
N TYR A 296 -0.90 -12.41 8.97
CA TYR A 296 -0.98 -11.43 7.88
C TYR A 296 -0.94 -12.09 6.50
N ASP A 297 -0.37 -13.28 6.39
CA ASP A 297 -0.33 -14.11 5.19
C ASP A 297 -1.72 -14.45 4.64
N LYS A 298 -2.74 -14.43 5.51
CA LYS A 298 -4.13 -14.80 5.17
C LYS A 298 -5.02 -13.61 4.89
N GLN A 299 -4.55 -12.40 5.15
CA GLN A 299 -5.34 -11.18 5.08
C GLN A 299 -5.30 -10.57 3.68
N THR A 300 -6.34 -9.85 3.29
CA THR A 300 -6.34 -9.05 2.06
C THR A 300 -6.00 -7.61 2.40
N PHE A 301 -4.82 -7.14 1.98
CA PHE A 301 -4.39 -5.78 2.23
C PHE A 301 -5.08 -4.80 1.27
N PHE A 302 -5.46 -3.63 1.79
CA PHE A 302 -5.89 -2.48 1.00
C PHE A 302 -4.79 -2.00 0.04
N GLY A 303 -5.21 -1.28 -1.00
CA GLY A 303 -4.32 -0.70 -2.00
C GLY A 303 -4.11 -1.61 -3.22
N PRO A 304 -2.93 -1.56 -3.86
CA PRO A 304 -1.82 -0.69 -3.53
C PRO A 304 -2.09 0.74 -3.97
N VAL A 305 -1.49 1.71 -3.28
CA VAL A 305 -1.13 3.00 -3.90
C VAL A 305 0.12 2.75 -4.72
N ALA A 306 0.01 2.82 -6.04
CA ALA A 306 1.12 2.65 -6.97
C ALA A 306 1.66 4.02 -7.39
N LYS A 307 2.98 4.19 -7.41
CA LYS A 307 3.66 5.39 -7.93
C LYS A 307 4.89 5.00 -8.74
N GLN A 308 5.30 5.87 -9.66
CA GLN A 308 6.55 5.71 -10.41
C GLN A 308 7.36 6.99 -10.33
N GLU A 309 8.65 6.81 -10.08
CA GLU A 309 9.63 7.88 -9.98
C GLU A 309 10.83 7.56 -10.88
N LYS A 310 11.57 8.59 -11.27
CA LYS A 310 12.87 8.45 -11.93
C LYS A 310 13.96 8.80 -10.93
N ASN A 311 14.90 7.88 -10.72
CA ASN A 311 16.11 8.13 -9.96
C ASN A 311 17.30 8.12 -10.92
N GLY A 312 17.65 9.31 -11.44
CA GLY A 312 18.52 9.42 -12.61
C GLY A 312 17.88 8.75 -13.82
N ASP A 313 18.60 7.81 -14.43
CA ASP A 313 18.10 7.03 -15.57
C ASP A 313 17.26 5.81 -15.16
N LYS A 314 17.24 5.46 -13.86
CA LYS A 314 16.50 4.29 -13.36
C LYS A 314 15.04 4.63 -13.13
N VAL A 315 14.16 3.79 -13.66
CA VAL A 315 12.72 3.81 -13.34
C VAL A 315 12.50 3.00 -12.07
N VAL A 316 11.85 3.60 -11.08
CA VAL A 316 11.52 2.95 -9.81
C VAL A 316 10.01 3.02 -9.60
N ASN A 317 9.41 1.87 -9.35
CA ASN A 317 7.99 1.74 -9.04
C ASN A 317 7.83 1.47 -7.54
N THR A 318 6.87 2.13 -6.88
CA THR A 318 6.53 1.86 -5.49
C THR A 318 5.08 1.41 -5.34
N PHE A 319 4.83 0.48 -4.43
CA PHE A 319 3.50 -0.08 -4.14
C PHE A 319 3.29 -0.12 -2.63
N LEU A 320 2.30 0.63 -2.14
CA LEU A 320 1.96 0.68 -0.72
C LEU A 320 0.67 -0.08 -0.45
N PHE A 321 0.79 -1.20 0.27
CA PHE A 321 -0.32 -2.00 0.78
C PHE A 321 -0.55 -1.68 2.26
N LYS A 322 -1.81 -1.68 2.70
CA LYS A 322 -2.18 -1.41 4.10
C LYS A 322 -3.10 -2.51 4.64
N TYR A 323 -2.90 -2.91 5.89
CA TYR A 323 -3.83 -3.75 6.64
C TYR A 323 -4.09 -3.13 8.02
N GLU A 324 -5.35 -3.15 8.45
CA GLU A 324 -5.74 -2.72 9.78
C GLU A 324 -5.99 -3.95 10.65
N ASP A 325 -5.11 -4.17 11.61
CA ASP A 325 -5.14 -5.32 12.51
C ASP A 325 -5.70 -4.89 13.86
N LYS A 326 -6.92 -5.33 14.18
CA LYS A 326 -7.63 -4.88 15.39
C LYS A 326 -7.14 -5.60 16.66
N ASP A 327 -7.31 -4.93 17.79
CA ASP A 327 -7.08 -5.49 19.12
C ASP A 327 -7.74 -6.87 19.27
N GLY A 328 -7.00 -7.83 19.84
CA GLY A 328 -7.44 -9.19 20.08
C GLY A 328 -7.27 -10.16 18.92
N ASN A 329 -6.83 -9.73 17.72
CA ASN A 329 -6.57 -10.66 16.62
C ASN A 329 -5.48 -11.68 17.01
N ASN A 330 -5.80 -12.98 16.94
CA ASN A 330 -4.99 -14.08 17.47
C ASN A 330 -4.53 -13.91 18.94
N GLY A 331 -5.21 -13.07 19.73
CA GLY A 331 -4.84 -12.75 21.11
C GLY A 331 -3.80 -11.64 21.27
N PHE A 332 -3.32 -11.02 20.19
CA PHE A 332 -2.40 -9.88 20.29
C PHE A 332 -3.15 -8.62 20.74
N PRO A 333 -2.62 -7.85 21.70
CA PRO A 333 -3.22 -6.60 22.13
C PRO A 333 -2.99 -5.47 21.14
N GLY A 334 -3.91 -4.52 21.09
CA GLY A 334 -3.82 -3.23 20.44
C GLY A 334 -4.11 -3.22 18.95
N ASP A 335 -4.67 -2.09 18.51
CA ASP A 335 -4.89 -1.81 17.09
C ASP A 335 -3.58 -1.40 16.41
N VAL A 336 -3.27 -2.05 15.29
CA VAL A 336 -2.09 -1.79 14.47
C VAL A 336 -2.50 -1.48 13.05
N GLU A 337 -1.97 -0.38 12.52
CA GLU A 337 -1.89 -0.17 11.08
C GLU A 337 -0.58 -0.77 10.57
N CYS A 338 -0.69 -1.81 9.76
CA CYS A 338 0.43 -2.43 9.06
C CYS A 338 0.51 -1.87 7.63
N VAL A 339 1.67 -1.36 7.24
CA VAL A 339 1.94 -0.89 5.88
C VAL A 339 3.15 -1.63 5.33
N ILE A 340 2.98 -2.22 4.14
CA ILE A 340 4.03 -2.86 3.35
C ILE A 340 4.27 -2.03 2.11
N LYS A 341 5.46 -1.44 2.02
CA LYS A 341 5.87 -0.65 0.86
C LYS A 341 6.92 -1.41 0.06
N TYR A 342 6.54 -1.85 -1.13
CA TYR A 342 7.48 -2.37 -2.12
C TYR A 342 8.10 -1.22 -2.90
N THR A 343 9.40 -1.32 -3.19
CA THR A 343 10.14 -0.44 -4.11
C THR A 343 10.85 -1.33 -5.11
N VAL A 344 10.49 -1.23 -6.39
CA VAL A 344 10.94 -2.14 -7.45
C VAL A 344 11.63 -1.34 -8.54
N ASP A 345 12.87 -1.70 -8.84
CA ASP A 345 13.62 -1.23 -10.01
C ASP A 345 13.89 -2.41 -10.97
N ASP A 346 14.75 -2.19 -11.95
CA ASP A 346 15.02 -3.15 -13.02
C ASP A 346 15.89 -4.36 -12.60
N GLU A 347 16.31 -4.44 -11.35
CA GLU A 347 17.13 -5.55 -10.83
C GLU A 347 16.77 -5.96 -9.38
N SER A 348 15.92 -5.22 -8.68
CA SER A 348 15.71 -5.42 -7.25
C SER A 348 14.29 -5.17 -6.76
N VAL A 349 13.98 -5.81 -5.63
CA VAL A 349 12.76 -5.63 -4.85
C VAL A 349 13.16 -5.23 -3.43
N GLY A 350 12.94 -3.97 -3.08
CA GLY A 350 13.00 -3.46 -1.71
C GLY A 350 11.64 -3.56 -1.02
N ILE A 351 11.63 -3.83 0.28
CA ILE A 351 10.44 -3.94 1.12
C ILE A 351 10.67 -3.13 2.39
N GLU A 352 9.80 -2.17 2.67
CA GLU A 352 9.70 -1.54 3.98
C GLU A 352 8.49 -2.11 4.71
N PHE A 353 8.70 -2.61 5.92
CA PHE A 353 7.66 -3.11 6.82
C PHE A 353 7.42 -2.06 7.90
N ILE A 354 6.18 -1.61 8.04
CA ILE A 354 5.82 -0.53 8.96
C ILE A 354 4.63 -1.00 9.79
N GLY A 355 4.74 -0.93 11.11
CA GLY A 355 3.66 -1.26 12.04
C GLY A 355 3.44 -0.12 13.03
N SER A 356 2.37 0.64 12.86
CA SER A 356 2.05 1.78 13.71
C SER A 356 0.95 1.40 14.70
N HIS A 357 1.25 1.51 16.01
CA HIS A 357 0.25 1.29 17.04
C HIS A 357 -0.64 2.54 17.16
N LEU A 358 -1.94 2.37 16.89
CA LEU A 358 -2.87 3.49 16.79
C LEU A 358 -3.08 4.19 18.13
N GLU A 359 -3.24 5.51 18.13
CA GLU A 359 -3.51 6.30 19.34
C GLU A 359 -4.84 5.94 20.00
N THR A 360 -5.82 5.54 19.19
CA THR A 360 -7.15 5.11 19.63
C THR A 360 -7.18 3.68 20.18
N SER A 361 -6.06 2.97 20.12
CA SER A 361 -5.96 1.57 20.55
C SER A 361 -6.26 1.42 22.04
N PRO A 362 -7.04 0.40 22.44
CA PRO A 362 -7.38 0.16 23.85
C PRO A 362 -6.16 -0.28 24.67
N ALA A 363 -5.18 -0.95 24.05
CA ALA A 363 -3.93 -1.32 24.69
C ALA A 363 -2.91 -0.17 24.67
N GLU A 364 -1.96 -0.17 25.61
CA GLU A 364 -0.88 0.82 25.65
C GLU A 364 0.34 0.43 24.80
N ALA A 365 0.45 -0.86 24.48
CA ALA A 365 1.53 -1.41 23.68
C ALA A 365 1.09 -2.73 23.02
N THR A 366 1.85 -3.12 21.99
CA THR A 366 1.74 -4.41 21.30
C THR A 366 3.12 -4.97 20.97
N VAL A 367 3.15 -6.09 20.25
CA VAL A 367 4.37 -6.77 19.81
C VAL A 367 4.33 -6.93 18.30
N ILE A 368 5.40 -6.48 17.62
CA ILE A 368 5.53 -6.54 16.15
C ILE A 368 6.91 -7.09 15.78
N ASN A 369 6.92 -8.05 14.86
CA ASN A 369 8.10 -8.55 14.16
C ASN A 369 7.65 -9.03 12.77
N LEU A 370 7.90 -8.23 11.73
CA LEU A 370 7.39 -8.51 10.39
C LEU A 370 8.51 -9.02 9.48
N THR A 371 8.16 -9.89 8.54
CA THR A 371 9.09 -10.37 7.52
C THR A 371 8.37 -10.73 6.23
N ASN A 372 9.11 -11.02 5.17
CA ASN A 372 8.58 -11.58 3.93
C ASN A 372 9.08 -13.03 3.76
N HIS A 373 8.14 -13.95 3.51
CA HIS A 373 8.43 -15.38 3.46
C HIS A 373 8.55 -15.90 2.02
N SER A 374 9.28 -15.15 1.18
CA SER A 374 9.62 -15.58 -0.18
C SER A 374 10.57 -16.77 -0.18
N TYR A 375 10.24 -17.78 -0.98
CA TYR A 375 11.12 -18.91 -1.25
C TYR A 375 11.83 -18.67 -2.57
N PHE A 376 13.13 -18.42 -2.52
CA PHE A 376 13.95 -18.17 -3.69
C PHE A 376 14.40 -19.48 -4.33
N ASN A 377 14.41 -19.49 -5.67
CA ASN A 377 15.00 -20.55 -6.47
C ASN A 377 15.66 -19.97 -7.71
N ILE A 378 16.97 -19.77 -7.63
CA ILE A 378 17.78 -19.25 -8.74
C ILE A 378 18.38 -20.35 -9.61
N SER A 379 18.04 -21.63 -9.39
CA SER A 379 18.70 -22.76 -10.06
C SER A 379 18.23 -23.00 -11.49
N GLY A 380 17.08 -22.45 -11.86
CA GLY A 380 16.41 -22.77 -13.14
C GLY A 380 15.84 -24.18 -13.20
N THR A 381 15.79 -24.89 -12.07
CA THR A 381 15.21 -26.24 -11.93
C THR A 381 14.14 -26.26 -10.84
N ASP A 382 13.50 -27.41 -10.59
CA ASP A 382 12.47 -27.56 -9.56
C ASP A 382 13.02 -27.74 -8.13
N SER A 383 14.34 -27.61 -7.95
CA SER A 383 15.04 -27.73 -6.67
C SER A 383 16.14 -26.67 -6.52
N THR A 384 16.46 -26.30 -5.28
CA THR A 384 17.60 -25.44 -4.92
C THR A 384 18.90 -26.21 -4.74
N ASP A 385 18.88 -27.52 -5.03
CA ASP A 385 20.04 -28.38 -4.96
C ASP A 385 21.26 -27.84 -5.67
N GLY A 386 22.34 -27.67 -4.92
CA GLY A 386 23.59 -27.19 -5.45
C GLY A 386 23.72 -25.68 -5.59
N THR A 387 22.74 -24.92 -5.11
CA THR A 387 22.88 -23.48 -4.87
C THR A 387 24.03 -23.27 -3.90
N VAL A 388 24.92 -22.33 -4.22
CA VAL A 388 26.03 -21.92 -3.38
C VAL A 388 25.63 -20.64 -2.66
N VAL A 389 25.56 -20.70 -1.33
CA VAL A 389 25.21 -19.58 -0.46
C VAL A 389 26.42 -19.10 0.34
N LYS A 390 26.44 -17.82 0.69
CA LYS A 390 27.44 -17.20 1.56
C LYS A 390 26.76 -16.17 2.47
N ALA A 391 26.81 -16.38 3.78
CA ALA A 391 26.23 -15.47 4.77
C ALA A 391 27.26 -14.48 5.30
N ILE A 392 26.80 -13.35 5.84
CA ILE A 392 27.65 -12.37 6.53
C ILE A 392 28.23 -12.89 7.85
N THR A 393 27.58 -13.88 8.47
CA THR A 393 27.87 -14.38 9.81
C THR A 393 27.79 -15.90 9.82
N ASN A 394 28.59 -16.53 10.70
CA ASN A 394 28.46 -17.95 11.02
C ASN A 394 27.74 -18.18 12.35
N THR A 395 27.30 -17.10 13.01
CA THR A 395 26.66 -17.16 14.32
C THR A 395 25.16 -17.33 14.15
N GLN A 396 24.60 -18.31 14.85
CA GLN A 396 23.17 -18.56 14.93
C GLN A 396 22.67 -18.44 16.38
N LEU A 397 21.38 -18.23 16.51
CA LEU A 397 20.66 -18.39 17.76
C LEU A 397 20.45 -19.89 18.04
N GLU A 398 21.04 -20.39 19.13
CA GLU A 398 20.85 -21.77 19.57
C GLU A 398 19.41 -21.98 20.03
N VAL A 399 18.80 -23.10 19.59
CA VAL A 399 17.45 -23.49 19.96
C VAL A 399 17.42 -24.86 20.63
N ASP A 400 16.39 -25.10 21.43
CA ASP A 400 16.06 -26.39 22.04
C ASP A 400 15.26 -27.29 21.08
N ASP A 401 14.87 -28.49 21.57
CA ASP A 401 14.08 -29.46 20.81
C ASP A 401 12.68 -28.94 20.43
N SER A 402 12.20 -27.86 21.06
CA SER A 402 10.95 -27.16 20.71
C SER A 402 11.17 -25.99 19.75
N LEU A 403 12.38 -25.86 19.21
CA LEU A 403 12.81 -24.77 18.33
C LEU A 403 12.68 -23.39 18.99
N LEU A 404 12.76 -23.34 20.32
CA LEU A 404 12.77 -22.11 21.11
C LEU A 404 14.20 -21.76 21.52
N PRO A 405 14.54 -20.47 21.62
CA PRO A 405 15.91 -20.05 21.91
C PRO A 405 16.36 -20.48 23.31
N THR A 406 17.59 -20.98 23.41
CA THR A 406 18.25 -21.27 24.70
C THR A 406 18.83 -20.02 25.36
N GLY A 407 18.86 -18.90 24.63
CA GLY A 407 19.51 -17.64 25.03
C GLY A 407 20.96 -17.51 24.58
N LYS A 408 21.54 -18.52 23.91
CA LYS A 408 22.94 -18.50 23.46
C LYS A 408 23.07 -18.24 21.97
N PHE A 409 24.15 -17.57 21.62
CA PHE A 409 24.62 -17.44 20.25
C PHE A 409 25.80 -18.40 20.05
N VAL A 410 25.72 -19.27 19.04
CA VAL A 410 26.69 -20.32 18.76
C VAL A 410 27.06 -20.33 17.29
N PRO A 411 28.27 -20.75 16.91
CA PRO A 411 28.58 -20.95 15.50
C PRO A 411 27.74 -22.11 14.91
N THR A 412 27.37 -22.02 13.64
CA THR A 412 26.80 -23.18 12.92
C THR A 412 27.87 -24.24 12.68
N HIS A 413 27.43 -25.50 12.56
CA HIS A 413 28.32 -26.63 12.27
C HIS A 413 29.06 -26.48 10.94
N THR A 414 28.38 -25.95 9.92
CA THR A 414 28.98 -25.60 8.63
C THR A 414 29.30 -24.11 8.63
N ASP A 415 30.54 -23.75 8.29
CA ASP A 415 30.97 -22.35 8.20
C ASP A 415 30.42 -21.67 6.94
N ILE A 416 29.22 -21.08 7.05
CA ILE A 416 28.48 -20.49 5.94
C ILE A 416 28.98 -19.09 5.54
N THR A 417 29.97 -18.54 6.25
CA THR A 417 30.68 -17.33 5.79
C THR A 417 31.55 -17.59 4.57
N LYS A 418 31.79 -18.87 4.28
CA LYS A 418 32.43 -19.38 3.06
C LYS A 418 31.35 -19.88 2.09
N PRO A 419 31.64 -19.85 0.76
CA PRO A 419 30.74 -20.44 -0.23
C PRO A 419 30.37 -21.88 0.14
N THR A 420 29.09 -22.10 0.41
CA THR A 420 28.54 -23.35 0.93
C THR A 420 27.45 -23.87 0.01
N LYS A 421 27.57 -25.11 -0.44
CA LYS A 421 26.59 -25.74 -1.33
C LYS A 421 25.43 -26.30 -0.49
N ILE A 422 24.22 -25.76 -0.65
CA ILE A 422 23.02 -26.33 0.00
C ILE A 422 22.52 -27.56 -0.76
N GLY A 423 22.01 -28.54 -0.01
CA GLY A 423 21.73 -29.88 -0.50
C GLY A 423 21.02 -30.73 0.56
N PRO A 424 20.77 -32.02 0.28
CA PRO A 424 20.25 -32.96 1.28
C PRO A 424 21.18 -33.08 2.50
N ASP A 425 22.50 -32.97 2.28
CA ASP A 425 23.53 -33.08 3.31
C ASP A 425 23.88 -31.74 3.99
N CYS A 426 23.33 -30.63 3.49
CA CYS A 426 23.61 -29.28 4.01
C CYS A 426 22.34 -28.44 3.91
N ALA A 427 21.58 -28.45 5.00
CA ALA A 427 20.30 -27.77 5.15
C ALA A 427 20.34 -26.85 6.38
N PHE A 428 19.59 -25.76 6.30
CA PHE A 428 19.48 -24.76 7.34
C PHE A 428 18.01 -24.50 7.66
N ASP A 429 17.74 -24.27 8.93
CA ASP A 429 16.52 -23.65 9.46
C ASP A 429 16.91 -22.85 10.71
N TYR A 430 17.77 -21.85 10.53
CA TYR A 430 18.44 -21.15 11.62
C TYR A 430 18.21 -19.64 11.55
N CYS A 431 18.11 -19.02 12.72
CA CYS A 431 18.14 -17.56 12.88
C CYS A 431 19.60 -17.12 13.01
N PHE A 432 20.19 -16.64 11.92
CA PHE A 432 21.55 -16.11 11.87
C PHE A 432 21.62 -14.69 12.46
N VAL A 433 22.66 -14.42 13.24
CA VAL A 433 22.80 -13.20 14.06
C VAL A 433 23.83 -12.25 13.46
N VAL A 434 23.37 -11.06 13.08
CA VAL A 434 24.20 -9.96 12.54
C VAL A 434 24.62 -9.01 13.65
N ASN A 435 23.74 -8.77 14.63
CA ASN A 435 24.01 -7.95 15.80
C ASN A 435 23.41 -8.58 17.07
N GLU A 436 24.28 -9.12 17.93
CA GLU A 436 23.89 -9.78 19.18
C GLU A 436 23.18 -8.84 20.18
N ALA A 437 23.42 -7.53 20.09
CA ALA A 437 22.76 -6.55 20.94
C ALA A 437 21.28 -6.29 20.57
N GLY A 438 20.80 -6.88 19.47
CA GLY A 438 19.49 -6.61 18.88
C GLY A 438 19.43 -5.25 18.19
N SER A 439 18.23 -4.67 18.08
CA SER A 439 18.01 -3.38 17.42
C SER A 439 17.10 -2.44 18.21
N GLY A 440 16.88 -1.24 17.67
CA GLY A 440 15.74 -0.39 18.02
C GLY A 440 14.43 -0.91 17.41
N ILE A 441 13.33 -0.22 17.70
CA ILE A 441 12.00 -0.59 17.20
C ILE A 441 11.80 -0.23 15.71
N ASP A 442 12.47 0.81 15.23
CA ASP A 442 12.50 1.22 13.82
C ASP A 442 13.94 1.19 13.32
N THR A 443 14.25 0.23 12.44
CA THR A 443 15.57 0.04 11.84
C THR A 443 15.65 0.61 10.42
N ARG A 444 14.61 1.28 9.91
CA ARG A 444 14.56 1.74 8.51
C ARG A 444 15.62 2.77 8.15
N SER A 445 16.15 3.49 9.13
CA SER A 445 17.26 4.44 8.96
C SER A 445 18.64 3.81 9.12
N ASP A 446 18.71 2.56 9.58
CA ASP A 446 19.98 1.88 9.81
C ASP A 446 20.61 1.44 8.48
N GLU A 447 21.87 1.02 8.54
CA GLU A 447 22.58 0.50 7.38
C GLU A 447 21.88 -0.76 6.83
N LEU A 448 21.55 -0.74 5.54
CA LEU A 448 21.02 -1.90 4.83
C LEU A 448 22.18 -2.86 4.50
N LYS A 449 22.36 -3.90 5.31
CA LYS A 449 23.51 -4.81 5.23
C LYS A 449 23.21 -6.01 4.32
N PRO A 450 24.07 -6.34 3.34
CA PRO A 450 24.00 -7.62 2.64
C PRO A 450 24.24 -8.76 3.63
N VAL A 451 23.26 -9.65 3.80
CA VAL A 451 23.29 -10.74 4.79
C VAL A 451 23.48 -12.11 4.17
N LEU A 452 23.05 -12.31 2.92
CA LEU A 452 23.21 -13.55 2.19
C LEU A 452 23.42 -13.27 0.70
N GLU A 453 24.42 -13.93 0.12
CA GLU A 453 24.57 -14.06 -1.32
C GLU A 453 24.26 -15.50 -1.74
N ALA A 454 23.61 -15.69 -2.88
CA ALA A 454 23.36 -17.00 -3.46
C ALA A 454 23.63 -16.99 -4.98
N THR A 455 24.28 -18.04 -5.47
CA THR A 455 24.53 -18.30 -6.90
C THR A 455 24.21 -19.75 -7.21
N HIS A 456 23.96 -20.09 -8.47
CA HIS A 456 23.77 -21.47 -8.89
C HIS A 456 24.50 -21.75 -10.20
N PRO A 457 25.23 -22.86 -10.35
CA PRO A 457 26.03 -23.13 -11.56
C PRO A 457 25.20 -23.24 -12.86
N ASN A 458 23.92 -23.60 -12.77
CA ASN A 458 23.03 -23.72 -13.93
C ASN A 458 22.54 -22.38 -14.50
N THR A 459 22.62 -21.29 -13.74
CA THR A 459 22.12 -19.98 -14.19
C THR A 459 23.18 -18.92 -13.95
N ASN A 460 23.14 -17.84 -14.71
CA ASN A 460 24.00 -16.69 -14.46
C ASN A 460 23.38 -15.72 -13.45
N ILE A 461 22.58 -16.20 -12.49
CA ILE A 461 21.82 -15.33 -11.57
C ILE A 461 22.49 -15.35 -10.20
N LYS A 462 22.81 -14.16 -9.68
CA LYS A 462 23.21 -13.94 -8.29
C LYS A 462 22.08 -13.22 -7.55
N LEU A 463 21.63 -13.81 -6.45
CA LEU A 463 20.76 -13.17 -5.46
C LEU A 463 21.63 -12.56 -4.36
N VAL A 464 21.37 -11.30 -4.00
CA VAL A 464 21.87 -10.67 -2.78
C VAL A 464 20.68 -10.23 -1.93
N ALA A 465 20.54 -10.82 -0.75
CA ALA A 465 19.57 -10.43 0.25
C ALA A 465 20.23 -9.49 1.27
N ALA A 466 19.57 -8.38 1.57
CA ALA A 466 20.02 -7.38 2.53
C ALA A 466 18.90 -7.00 3.49
N THR A 467 19.26 -6.61 4.71
CA THR A 467 18.31 -6.16 5.74
C THR A 467 18.93 -5.15 6.69
N THR A 468 18.09 -4.32 7.31
CA THR A 468 18.46 -3.44 8.44
C THR A 468 18.30 -4.12 9.80
N ASP A 469 17.64 -5.28 9.85
CA ASP A 469 17.37 -5.99 11.09
C ASP A 469 18.60 -6.72 11.66
N PRO A 470 18.61 -7.02 12.98
CA PRO A 470 19.78 -7.57 13.66
C PRO A 470 20.01 -9.06 13.38
N ALA A 471 19.08 -9.73 12.70
CA ALA A 471 19.16 -11.14 12.35
C ALA A 471 18.38 -11.44 11.07
N PHE A 472 18.56 -12.65 10.56
CA PHE A 472 17.74 -13.21 9.50
C PHE A 472 17.55 -14.71 9.66
N GLN A 473 16.36 -15.24 9.34
CA GLN A 473 16.15 -16.68 9.20
C GLN A 473 16.63 -17.11 7.82
N LEU A 474 17.46 -18.15 7.77
CA LEU A 474 17.71 -18.91 6.54
C LEU A 474 17.08 -20.29 6.70
N TYR A 475 16.07 -20.55 5.86
CA TYR A 475 15.38 -21.82 5.80
C TYR A 475 15.51 -22.43 4.40
N THR A 476 16.04 -23.64 4.31
CA THR A 476 16.33 -24.32 3.03
C THR A 476 15.14 -25.05 2.40
N GLY A 477 13.93 -24.89 2.96
CA GLY A 477 12.71 -25.42 2.37
C GLY A 477 12.51 -26.92 2.53
N THR A 478 13.17 -27.57 3.49
CA THR A 478 13.14 -29.04 3.67
C THR A 478 11.76 -29.61 3.97
N GLY A 479 10.85 -28.83 4.54
CA GLY A 479 9.47 -29.18 4.84
C GLY A 479 8.43 -28.70 3.83
N ILE A 480 8.82 -28.19 2.66
CA ILE A 480 7.86 -27.82 1.61
C ILE A 480 7.12 -29.09 1.15
N ASP A 481 5.81 -29.13 1.34
CA ASP A 481 4.92 -30.18 0.85
C ASP A 481 3.59 -29.57 0.39
N THR A 482 3.59 -29.03 -0.83
CA THR A 482 2.43 -28.37 -1.43
C THR A 482 2.41 -28.60 -2.93
N PRO A 483 1.24 -28.78 -3.59
CA PRO A 483 1.29 -29.40 -4.90
C PRO A 483 1.91 -28.48 -5.96
N GLY A 484 2.86 -29.03 -6.71
CA GLY A 484 3.76 -28.31 -7.63
C GLY A 484 5.15 -28.05 -7.04
N PHE A 485 5.33 -28.22 -5.73
CA PHE A 485 6.59 -27.95 -5.03
C PHE A 485 6.91 -29.10 -4.07
N LYS A 486 8.19 -29.43 -3.97
CA LYS A 486 8.71 -30.53 -3.13
C LYS A 486 9.71 -29.97 -2.12
N PRO A 487 10.18 -30.78 -1.15
CA PRO A 487 11.26 -30.38 -0.27
C PRO A 487 12.42 -29.74 -1.05
N ARG A 488 12.78 -28.53 -0.62
CA ARG A 488 13.87 -27.71 -1.18
C ARG A 488 13.60 -27.27 -2.62
N SER A 489 12.35 -27.04 -2.99
CA SER A 489 12.00 -26.29 -4.21
C SER A 489 12.35 -24.80 -4.12
N GLY A 490 12.57 -24.27 -2.92
CA GLY A 490 13.02 -22.90 -2.68
C GLY A 490 13.65 -22.75 -1.29
N PHE A 491 14.35 -21.65 -1.03
CA PHE A 491 14.89 -21.30 0.29
C PHE A 491 14.49 -19.87 0.70
N CYS A 492 14.30 -19.61 1.99
CA CYS A 492 13.89 -18.30 2.51
C CYS A 492 15.07 -17.50 3.06
N VAL A 493 14.98 -16.17 2.97
CA VAL A 493 15.83 -15.24 3.70
C VAL A 493 14.93 -14.17 4.33
N GLU A 494 14.57 -14.40 5.58
CA GLU A 494 13.59 -13.60 6.30
C GLU A 494 14.33 -12.64 7.25
N ASN A 495 14.20 -11.33 7.08
CA ASN A 495 14.67 -10.39 8.10
C ASN A 495 14.00 -10.71 9.45
N SER A 496 14.74 -10.61 10.55
CA SER A 496 14.30 -11.14 11.85
C SER A 496 14.78 -10.32 13.04
N ARG A 497 13.93 -10.25 14.06
CA ARG A 497 14.25 -9.76 15.41
C ARG A 497 14.31 -10.92 16.41
N PHE A 498 15.07 -11.95 16.05
CA PHE A 498 15.21 -13.22 16.77
C PHE A 498 13.90 -14.01 16.89
N VAL A 499 14.01 -15.22 17.45
CA VAL A 499 12.88 -16.09 17.77
C VAL A 499 12.45 -15.86 19.21
N ASN A 500 11.14 -15.88 19.50
CA ASN A 500 10.58 -15.74 20.85
C ASN A 500 11.04 -14.48 21.62
N ALA A 501 11.47 -13.43 20.91
CA ALA A 501 12.13 -12.27 21.51
C ALA A 501 11.32 -11.57 22.59
N ILE A 502 9.98 -11.57 22.49
CA ILE A 502 9.10 -10.98 23.49
C ILE A 502 9.25 -11.61 24.89
N ASN A 503 9.56 -12.91 24.95
CA ASN A 503 9.72 -13.67 26.19
C ASN A 503 11.17 -13.71 26.68
N VAL A 504 12.10 -13.06 25.97
CA VAL A 504 13.52 -12.96 26.36
C VAL A 504 13.80 -11.51 26.80
N PRO A 505 14.08 -11.25 28.09
CA PRO A 505 14.20 -9.89 28.63
C PRO A 505 15.15 -8.97 27.86
N GLU A 506 16.26 -9.51 27.36
CA GLU A 506 17.30 -8.81 26.62
C GLU A 506 16.82 -8.37 25.23
N TRP A 507 15.87 -9.11 24.64
CA TRP A 507 15.44 -8.94 23.26
C TRP A 507 14.04 -8.34 23.14
N ARG A 508 13.22 -8.32 24.18
CA ARG A 508 11.83 -7.86 24.04
C ARG A 508 11.69 -6.40 23.59
N LYS A 509 12.68 -5.54 23.88
CA LYS A 509 12.65 -4.11 23.52
C LYS A 509 12.61 -3.85 22.01
N GLN A 510 13.15 -4.77 21.18
CA GLN A 510 13.14 -4.62 19.73
C GLN A 510 11.81 -5.02 19.10
N VAL A 511 10.88 -5.63 19.85
CA VAL A 511 9.59 -6.07 19.30
C VAL A 511 8.38 -5.40 19.97
N ILE A 512 8.54 -4.78 21.13
CA ILE A 512 7.45 -4.05 21.80
C ILE A 512 7.27 -2.67 21.16
N VAL A 513 6.08 -2.39 20.65
CA VAL A 513 5.69 -1.09 20.08
C VAL A 513 4.68 -0.45 21.01
N LYS A 514 5.00 0.72 21.56
CA LYS A 514 4.09 1.48 22.42
C LYS A 514 3.16 2.37 21.59
N ARG A 515 2.11 2.87 22.23
CA ARG A 515 1.21 3.86 21.62
C ARG A 515 1.97 5.07 21.06
N GLY A 516 1.71 5.40 19.80
CA GLY A 516 2.38 6.48 19.07
C GLY A 516 3.76 6.11 18.51
N GLU A 517 4.33 4.96 18.88
CA GLU A 517 5.56 4.45 18.25
C GLU A 517 5.24 3.72 16.94
N THR A 518 6.25 3.62 16.09
CA THR A 518 6.19 2.89 14.83
C THR A 518 7.30 1.86 14.79
N TYR A 519 6.92 0.60 14.59
CA TYR A 519 7.83 -0.44 14.13
C TYR A 519 8.23 -0.14 12.69
N GLY A 520 9.51 -0.30 12.39
CA GLY A 520 10.01 -0.21 11.02
C GLY A 520 11.14 -1.19 10.74
N SER A 521 11.09 -1.86 9.59
CA SER A 521 12.17 -2.72 9.09
C SER A 521 12.31 -2.59 7.57
N LYS A 522 13.51 -2.86 7.03
CA LYS A 522 13.78 -2.92 5.59
C LYS A 522 14.44 -4.23 5.19
N ALA A 523 13.97 -4.81 4.10
CA ALA A 523 14.64 -5.86 3.35
C ALA A 523 14.85 -5.43 1.89
N LYS A 524 15.88 -5.98 1.23
CA LYS A 524 16.09 -5.80 -0.21
C LYS A 524 16.64 -7.08 -0.82
N TYR A 525 16.04 -7.50 -1.92
CA TYR A 525 16.50 -8.62 -2.74
C TYR A 525 16.96 -8.09 -4.10
N THR A 526 18.22 -8.30 -4.44
CA THR A 526 18.83 -7.82 -5.69
C THR A 526 19.25 -9.01 -6.54
N PHE A 527 18.91 -8.97 -7.84
CA PHE A 527 19.14 -10.04 -8.80
C PHE A 527 20.03 -9.53 -9.94
N VAL A 528 21.32 -9.80 -9.84
CA VAL A 528 22.32 -9.40 -10.84
C VAL A 528 22.87 -10.62 -11.57
N ASP A 529 23.56 -10.36 -12.67
CA ASP A 529 24.30 -11.42 -13.35
C ASP A 529 25.55 -11.80 -12.52
N ALA A 530 25.80 -13.10 -12.36
CA ALA A 530 26.76 -13.68 -11.40
C ALA A 530 28.25 -13.54 -11.77
#